data_AF-A0A6S6TE13-F1
#
_entry.id   AF-A0A6S6TE13-F1
#
_cell.length_a   1.000
_cell.length_b   1.000
_cell.length_c   1.000
_cell.angle_alpha   90.00
_cell.angle_beta   90.00
_cell.angle_gamma   90.00
#
_symmetry.space_group_name_H-M   'P 1'
#
loop_
_entity.id
_entity.type
_entity.pdbx_description
1 polymer ?
#
loop_
_entity_poly.entity_id
_entity_poly.type
_entity_poly.pdbx_seq_one_letter_code
_entity_poly.pdbx_strand_id
1 'polypeptide(L)'
;MNKEQIKGSNFSFLLEHDPIFFQLAFVAEKMFKSDPNTTLVKLRQLGEALAQEMASKLGIPSYEYKDQYELIYLLEKKLSFSFKVRNLFHTLRKDGNKAVHEFTTNHHQAVKALKNAYKLSIWYHGTFGDVREFKVKAFVLPKDPTERLQKIHNDYEALKSKLLEHKEKLEESEALAKLKEEEHQEYDKLIENMRRLQLEEKELMLAQEAEFEEQTMLFEEKINELSCSISDEEREKLEKVYKQRSEEVLCYLYLDEDETYHMLDLNLNERGWKADSATLDYEKGTRPIVGQNMAIRNWECINPANGERSEADYVLFIGLKPVAIVSSQ
;
A
#
# COMPACT_ATOMS: atom_id res chain seq x y z
N MET A 1 -8.47 16.25 7.27
CA MET A 1 -8.64 14.82 7.68
C MET A 1 -8.64 14.65 9.21
N ASN A 2 -9.41 13.69 9.77
CA ASN A 2 -9.51 13.47 11.22
C ASN A 2 -8.27 12.72 11.77
N LYS A 3 -7.66 13.18 12.88
CA LYS A 3 -6.34 12.69 13.39
C LYS A 3 -6.30 11.18 13.70
N GLU A 4 -7.43 10.60 14.09
CA GLU A 4 -7.53 9.16 14.36
C GLU A 4 -7.52 8.31 13.08
N GLN A 5 -8.15 8.79 12.00
CA GLN A 5 -8.15 8.11 10.72
C GLN A 5 -6.76 8.12 10.08
N ILE A 6 -5.96 9.15 10.36
CA ILE A 6 -4.57 9.28 9.89
C ILE A 6 -3.67 8.24 10.58
N LYS A 7 -3.82 8.02 11.89
CA LYS A 7 -3.00 7.06 12.66
C LYS A 7 -3.32 5.59 12.35
N GLY A 8 -4.51 5.31 11.81
CA GLY A 8 -4.96 3.95 11.48
C GLY A 8 -4.69 3.48 10.04
N SER A 9 -4.21 4.36 9.16
CA SER A 9 -3.89 4.03 7.76
C SER A 9 -2.51 3.37 7.67
N ASN A 10 -2.33 2.45 6.71
CA ASN A 10 -1.01 1.86 6.49
C ASN A 10 -0.01 2.91 5.96
N PHE A 11 -0.49 3.95 5.27
CA PHE A 11 0.34 4.91 4.54
C PHE A 11 0.65 6.19 5.31
N SER A 12 0.37 6.24 6.62
CA SER A 12 0.51 7.46 7.43
C SER A 12 1.90 8.12 7.36
N PHE A 13 2.95 7.33 7.14
CA PHE A 13 4.33 7.79 7.03
C PHE A 13 4.63 8.60 5.75
N LEU A 14 3.75 8.56 4.75
CA LEU A 14 3.92 9.34 3.52
C LEU A 14 3.71 10.85 3.74
N LEU A 15 3.04 11.23 4.83
CA LEU A 15 2.85 12.64 5.23
C LEU A 15 4.17 13.39 5.46
N GLU A 16 5.26 12.67 5.77
CA GLU A 16 6.58 13.28 5.95
C GLU A 16 7.21 13.75 4.63
N HIS A 17 6.76 13.19 3.51
CA HIS A 17 7.27 13.53 2.18
C HIS A 17 6.39 14.56 1.50
N ASP A 18 5.12 14.22 1.35
CA ASP A 18 4.14 15.08 0.71
C ASP A 18 2.70 14.67 1.10
N PRO A 19 1.81 15.64 1.43
CA PRO A 19 0.42 15.34 1.74
C PRO A 19 -0.32 14.58 0.62
N ILE A 20 0.02 14.82 -0.65
CA ILE A 20 -0.68 14.22 -1.77
C ILE A 20 -0.53 12.70 -1.81
N PHE A 21 0.63 12.18 -1.40
CA PHE A 21 0.88 10.75 -1.36
C PHE A 21 -0.01 10.04 -0.37
N PHE A 22 -0.11 10.61 0.83
CA PHE A 22 -0.98 10.07 1.85
C PHE A 22 -2.44 10.15 1.40
N GLN A 23 -2.88 11.26 0.81
CA GLN A 23 -4.26 11.42 0.34
C GLN A 23 -4.62 10.40 -0.74
N LEU A 24 -3.76 10.22 -1.75
CA LEU A 24 -3.94 9.22 -2.81
C LEU A 24 -4.03 7.80 -2.25
N ALA A 25 -3.10 7.45 -1.36
CA ALA A 25 -3.06 6.12 -0.75
C ALA A 25 -4.26 5.87 0.19
N PHE A 26 -4.64 6.87 0.97
CA PHE A 26 -5.76 6.80 1.91
C PHE A 26 -7.11 6.65 1.18
N VAL A 27 -7.32 7.39 0.08
CA VAL A 27 -8.52 7.22 -0.74
C VAL A 27 -8.54 5.82 -1.35
N ALA A 28 -7.40 5.33 -1.85
CA ALA A 28 -7.30 3.97 -2.37
C ALA A 28 -7.64 2.90 -1.31
N GLU A 29 -7.17 3.08 -0.07
CA GLU A 29 -7.49 2.23 1.07
C GLU A 29 -8.96 2.25 1.48
N LYS A 30 -9.64 3.38 1.34
CA LYS A 30 -11.07 3.48 1.68
C LYS A 30 -11.96 2.87 0.61
N MET A 31 -11.56 2.99 -0.67
CA MET A 31 -12.42 2.62 -1.80
C MET A 31 -12.27 1.15 -2.24
N PHE A 32 -11.29 0.39 -1.73
CA PHE A 32 -10.95 -0.93 -2.30
C PHE A 32 -12.06 -1.98 -2.28
N LYS A 33 -13.04 -1.83 -1.37
CA LYS A 33 -14.23 -2.68 -1.30
C LYS A 33 -15.41 -2.11 -2.08
N SER A 34 -15.68 -0.82 -1.94
CA SER A 34 -16.83 -0.15 -2.58
C SER A 34 -16.62 0.05 -4.08
N ASP A 35 -15.42 0.46 -4.49
CA ASP A 35 -15.02 0.68 -5.87
C ASP A 35 -13.55 0.27 -6.10
N PRO A 36 -13.30 -1.00 -6.45
CA PRO A 36 -11.98 -1.50 -6.80
C PRO A 36 -11.33 -0.75 -7.96
N ASN A 37 -12.11 -0.15 -8.88
CA ASN A 37 -11.57 0.61 -10.00
C ASN A 37 -10.91 1.91 -9.52
N THR A 38 -11.64 2.70 -8.73
CA THR A 38 -11.09 3.92 -8.12
C THR A 38 -9.81 3.63 -7.33
N THR A 39 -9.75 2.52 -6.58
CA THR A 39 -8.51 2.11 -5.90
C THR A 39 -7.35 1.90 -6.87
N LEU A 40 -7.53 1.15 -7.96
CA LEU A 40 -6.45 0.92 -8.93
C LEU A 40 -5.99 2.22 -9.60
N VAL A 41 -6.92 3.13 -9.92
CA VAL A 41 -6.60 4.45 -10.48
C VAL A 41 -5.80 5.28 -9.48
N LYS A 42 -6.25 5.37 -8.23
CA LYS A 42 -5.55 6.14 -7.18
C LYS A 42 -4.17 5.57 -6.85
N LEU A 43 -4.00 4.25 -6.87
CA LEU A 43 -2.68 3.63 -6.66
C LEU A 43 -1.73 3.85 -7.84
N ARG A 44 -2.25 3.90 -9.07
CA ARG A 44 -1.46 4.32 -10.22
C ARG A 44 -1.02 5.78 -10.08
N GLN A 45 -1.93 6.69 -9.72
CA GLN A 45 -1.59 8.10 -9.46
C GLN A 45 -0.52 8.23 -8.36
N LEU A 46 -0.61 7.43 -7.29
CA LEU A 46 0.43 7.38 -6.25
C LEU A 46 1.78 6.96 -6.85
N GLY A 47 1.81 5.90 -7.67
CA GLY A 47 3.03 5.47 -8.35
C GLY A 47 3.61 6.52 -9.32
N GLU A 48 2.75 7.29 -10.00
CA GLU A 48 3.14 8.43 -10.84
C GLU A 48 3.78 9.54 -10.00
N ALA A 49 3.10 9.96 -8.93
CA ALA A 49 3.55 11.03 -8.06
C ALA A 49 4.90 10.68 -7.37
N LEU A 50 5.06 9.45 -6.89
CA LEU A 50 6.34 8.97 -6.36
C LEU A 50 7.44 9.01 -7.42
N ALA A 51 7.15 8.61 -8.67
CA ALA A 51 8.12 8.66 -9.75
C ALA A 51 8.55 10.09 -10.09
N GLN A 52 7.59 11.02 -10.12
CA GLN A 52 7.87 12.43 -10.39
C GLN A 52 8.67 13.10 -9.27
N GLU A 53 8.40 12.79 -7.99
CA GLU A 53 9.21 13.32 -6.90
C GLU A 53 10.63 12.71 -6.89
N MET A 54 10.80 11.44 -7.26
CA MET A 54 12.14 10.89 -7.47
C MET A 54 12.88 11.63 -8.59
N ALA A 55 12.18 11.95 -9.68
CA ALA A 55 12.75 12.71 -10.78
C ALA A 55 13.22 14.08 -10.32
N SER A 56 12.36 14.81 -9.58
CA SER A 56 12.69 16.14 -9.06
C SER A 56 13.87 16.12 -8.08
N LYS A 57 13.92 15.13 -7.18
CA LYS A 57 15.04 14.94 -6.24
C LYS A 57 16.36 14.57 -6.92
N LEU A 58 16.32 13.98 -8.11
CA LEU A 58 17.49 13.70 -8.95
C LEU A 58 17.80 14.83 -9.94
N GLY A 59 17.02 15.91 -9.93
CA GLY A 59 17.14 17.01 -10.87
C GLY A 59 16.83 16.62 -12.32
N ILE A 60 16.01 15.59 -12.54
CA ILE A 60 15.54 15.22 -13.88
C ILE A 60 14.34 16.13 -14.20
N PRO A 61 14.46 17.01 -15.20
CA PRO A 61 13.38 17.91 -15.58
C PRO A 61 12.27 17.17 -16.34
N SER A 62 11.06 17.72 -16.27
CA SER A 62 9.84 17.12 -16.84
C SER A 62 9.86 16.95 -18.36
N TYR A 63 10.73 17.67 -19.09
CA TYR A 63 10.88 17.54 -20.54
C TYR A 63 11.77 16.37 -20.99
N GLU A 64 12.48 15.70 -20.07
CA GLU A 64 13.36 14.56 -20.40
C GLU A 64 12.61 13.24 -20.62
N TYR A 65 11.33 13.17 -20.29
CA TYR A 65 10.48 12.00 -20.46
C TYR A 65 9.11 12.39 -21.00
N LYS A 66 8.53 11.56 -21.87
CA LYS A 66 7.21 11.82 -22.48
C LYS A 66 6.06 11.18 -21.72
N ASP A 67 6.31 10.02 -21.12
CA ASP A 67 5.30 9.27 -20.38
C ASP A 67 5.88 8.63 -19.11
N GLN A 68 4.99 8.04 -18.30
CA GLN A 68 5.38 7.37 -17.06
C GLN A 68 6.32 6.19 -17.32
N TYR A 69 6.18 5.49 -18.45
CA TYR A 69 7.00 4.34 -18.76
C TYR A 69 8.45 4.74 -19.01
N GLU A 70 8.67 5.78 -19.82
CA GLU A 70 9.98 6.39 -20.05
C GLU A 70 10.59 6.91 -18.76
N LEU A 71 9.79 7.57 -17.90
CA LEU A 71 10.26 8.03 -16.59
C LEU A 71 10.76 6.88 -15.71
N ILE A 72 9.97 5.81 -15.57
CA ILE A 72 10.36 4.63 -14.77
C ILE A 72 11.66 4.02 -15.32
N TYR A 73 11.80 3.92 -16.63
CA TYR A 73 13.00 3.37 -17.27
C TYR A 73 14.24 4.25 -17.04
N LEU A 74 14.08 5.57 -17.10
CA LEU A 74 15.16 6.52 -16.83
C LEU A 74 15.60 6.44 -15.36
N LEU A 75 14.65 6.35 -14.43
CA LEU A 75 14.93 6.15 -13.01
C LEU A 75 15.58 4.80 -12.73
N GLU A 76 15.15 3.72 -13.40
CA GLU A 76 15.79 2.40 -13.31
C GLU A 76 17.27 2.50 -13.66
N LYS A 77 17.61 3.21 -14.74
CA LYS A 77 18.99 3.38 -15.18
C LYS A 77 19.84 4.15 -14.16
N LYS A 78 19.31 5.23 -13.59
CA LYS A 78 20.04 6.11 -12.66
C LYS A 78 20.17 5.51 -11.25
N LEU A 79 19.07 5.00 -10.70
CA LEU A 79 19.02 4.45 -9.34
C LEU A 79 19.37 2.97 -9.28
N SER A 80 19.57 2.31 -10.42
CA SER A 80 19.82 0.86 -10.51
C SER A 80 18.74 0.06 -9.78
N PHE A 81 17.47 0.31 -10.15
CA PHE A 81 16.33 -0.38 -9.53
C PHE A 81 16.53 -1.89 -9.53
N SER A 82 16.23 -2.53 -8.39
CA SER A 82 16.06 -3.97 -8.38
C SER A 82 14.88 -4.37 -9.25
N PHE A 83 14.91 -5.60 -9.76
CA PHE A 83 13.80 -6.18 -10.53
C PHE A 83 12.44 -6.03 -9.82
N LYS A 84 12.43 -6.12 -8.48
CA LYS A 84 11.22 -5.97 -7.67
C LYS A 84 10.65 -4.56 -7.72
N VAL A 85 11.46 -3.53 -7.48
CA VAL A 85 11.00 -2.11 -7.52
C VAL A 85 10.41 -1.79 -8.87
N ARG A 86 11.13 -2.14 -9.94
CA ARG A 86 10.66 -1.95 -11.32
C ARG A 86 9.33 -2.65 -11.58
N ASN A 87 9.19 -3.89 -11.14
CA ASN A 87 7.95 -4.63 -11.30
C ASN A 87 6.80 -4.02 -10.51
N LEU A 88 7.03 -3.46 -9.32
CA LEU A 88 6.00 -2.78 -8.55
C LEU A 88 5.45 -1.57 -9.33
N PHE A 89 6.33 -0.70 -9.83
CA PHE A 89 5.92 0.43 -10.68
C PHE A 89 5.15 -0.03 -11.93
N HIS A 90 5.69 -1.00 -12.66
CA HIS A 90 5.02 -1.49 -13.86
C HIS A 90 3.70 -2.21 -13.58
N THR A 91 3.58 -2.92 -12.46
CA THR A 91 2.35 -3.60 -12.07
C THR A 91 1.27 -2.58 -11.75
N LEU A 92 1.56 -1.57 -10.92
CA LEU A 92 0.62 -0.50 -10.61
C LEU A 92 0.19 0.27 -11.86
N ARG A 93 1.12 0.57 -12.77
CA ARG A 93 0.82 1.22 -14.05
C ARG A 93 -0.11 0.37 -14.92
N LYS A 94 0.23 -0.91 -15.12
CA LYS A 94 -0.55 -1.81 -15.99
C LYS A 94 -1.93 -2.08 -15.40
N ASP A 95 -2.02 -2.35 -14.11
CA ASP A 95 -3.28 -2.63 -13.42
C ASP A 95 -4.19 -1.39 -13.41
N GLY A 96 -3.64 -0.20 -13.15
CA GLY A 96 -4.39 1.06 -13.25
C GLY A 96 -4.87 1.38 -14.66
N ASN A 97 -4.02 1.21 -15.68
CA ASN A 97 -4.44 1.39 -17.09
C ASN A 97 -5.54 0.42 -17.48
N LYS A 98 -5.41 -0.85 -17.05
CA LYS A 98 -6.41 -1.88 -17.29
C LYS A 98 -7.74 -1.53 -16.61
N ALA A 99 -7.71 -1.00 -15.40
CA ALA A 99 -8.91 -0.56 -14.67
C ALA A 99 -9.66 0.59 -15.38
N VAL A 100 -8.93 1.52 -16.00
CA VAL A 100 -9.54 2.61 -16.78
C VAL A 100 -10.17 2.10 -18.08
N HIS A 101 -9.57 1.10 -18.73
CA HIS A 101 -10.03 0.61 -20.04
C HIS A 101 -10.98 -0.59 -19.96
N GLU A 102 -10.91 -1.42 -18.93
CA GLU A 102 -11.76 -2.59 -18.71
C GLU A 102 -12.73 -2.32 -17.56
N PHE A 103 -14.03 -2.33 -17.86
CA PHE A 103 -15.11 -2.14 -16.88
C PHE A 103 -15.26 -3.28 -15.85
N THR A 104 -14.29 -4.20 -15.77
CA THR A 104 -14.31 -5.36 -14.88
C THR A 104 -13.04 -5.38 -14.03
N THR A 105 -13.12 -4.88 -12.80
CA THR A 105 -12.04 -4.97 -11.81
C THR A 105 -12.41 -5.98 -10.74
N ASN A 106 -11.47 -6.87 -10.41
CA ASN A 106 -11.68 -7.86 -9.35
C ASN A 106 -11.14 -7.31 -8.02
N HIS A 107 -11.92 -7.48 -6.95
CA HIS A 107 -11.50 -7.13 -5.59
C HIS A 107 -10.12 -7.72 -5.22
N HIS A 108 -9.82 -8.95 -5.65
CA HIS A 108 -8.51 -9.57 -5.43
C HIS A 108 -7.36 -8.78 -6.08
N GLN A 109 -7.58 -8.21 -7.27
CA GLN A 109 -6.58 -7.38 -7.95
C GLN A 109 -6.36 -6.07 -7.18
N ALA A 110 -7.42 -5.41 -6.69
CA ALA A 110 -7.30 -4.20 -5.88
C ALA A 110 -6.53 -4.45 -4.57
N VAL A 111 -6.78 -5.57 -3.89
CA VAL A 111 -6.02 -5.95 -2.68
C VAL A 111 -4.55 -6.20 -3.00
N LYS A 112 -4.24 -6.90 -4.10
CA LYS A 112 -2.86 -7.13 -4.53
C LYS A 112 -2.16 -5.81 -4.88
N ALA A 113 -2.84 -4.92 -5.60
CA ALA A 113 -2.32 -3.61 -5.94
C ALA A 113 -2.06 -2.77 -4.69
N LEU A 114 -2.96 -2.79 -3.69
CA LEU A 114 -2.74 -2.12 -2.40
C LEU A 114 -1.48 -2.61 -1.69
N LYS A 115 -1.29 -3.94 -1.62
CA LYS A 115 -0.07 -4.52 -1.04
C LYS A 115 1.18 -4.10 -1.81
N ASN A 116 1.12 -4.09 -3.13
CA ASN A 116 2.24 -3.67 -3.98
C ASN A 116 2.57 -2.19 -3.81
N ALA A 117 1.55 -1.32 -3.75
CA ALA A 117 1.72 0.09 -3.46
C ALA A 117 2.30 0.32 -2.07
N TYR A 118 1.87 -0.45 -1.07
CA TYR A 118 2.45 -0.40 0.27
C TYR A 118 3.95 -0.75 0.29
N LYS A 119 4.32 -1.87 -0.34
CA LYS A 119 5.73 -2.27 -0.50
C LYS A 119 6.54 -1.17 -1.20
N LEU A 120 5.98 -0.60 -2.27
CA LEU A 120 6.62 0.49 -3.02
C LEU A 120 6.82 1.76 -2.17
N SER A 121 5.79 2.16 -1.42
CA SER A 121 5.84 3.32 -0.53
C SER A 121 6.86 3.15 0.59
N ILE A 122 6.98 1.95 1.16
CA ILE A 122 8.01 1.65 2.16
C ILE A 122 9.41 1.78 1.56
N TRP A 123 9.66 1.19 0.39
CA TRP A 123 10.95 1.30 -0.28
C TRP A 123 11.27 2.77 -0.64
N TYR A 124 10.27 3.52 -1.08
CA TYR A 124 10.43 4.95 -1.34
C TYR A 124 10.83 5.71 -0.07
N HIS A 125 10.11 5.50 1.02
CA HIS A 125 10.42 6.14 2.30
C HIS A 125 11.81 5.75 2.82
N GLY A 126 12.21 4.49 2.65
CA GLY A 126 13.57 4.04 2.96
C GLY A 126 14.65 4.72 2.12
N THR A 127 14.38 4.98 0.84
CA THR A 127 15.38 5.56 -0.08
C THR A 127 15.50 7.08 0.11
N PHE A 128 14.36 7.77 0.22
CA PHE A 128 14.29 9.24 0.17
C PHE A 128 13.92 9.91 1.50
N GLY A 129 13.57 9.14 2.53
CA GLY A 129 13.14 9.63 3.84
C GLY A 129 14.21 9.50 4.93
N ASP A 130 13.81 9.78 6.17
CA ASP A 130 14.68 9.58 7.34
C ASP A 130 14.42 8.20 7.97
N VAL A 131 15.33 7.26 7.72
CA VAL A 131 15.20 5.84 8.11
C VAL A 131 15.53 5.62 9.59
N ARG A 132 16.02 6.63 10.32
CA ARG A 132 16.60 6.47 11.67
C ARG A 132 15.62 5.89 12.70
N GLU A 133 14.32 6.10 12.52
CA GLU A 133 13.28 5.61 13.46
C GLU A 133 12.15 4.81 12.76
N PHE A 134 12.28 4.53 11.47
CA PHE A 134 11.20 3.91 10.71
C PHE A 134 11.10 2.41 10.97
N LYS A 135 10.12 2.00 11.78
CA LYS A 135 9.74 0.59 11.94
C LYS A 135 8.62 0.24 10.96
N VAL A 136 8.96 -0.63 10.01
CA VAL A 136 7.98 -1.14 9.05
C VAL A 136 6.89 -1.91 9.79
N LYS A 137 5.63 -1.54 9.56
CA LYS A 137 4.48 -2.27 10.09
C LYS A 137 4.03 -3.31 9.06
N ALA A 138 3.48 -4.42 9.54
CA ALA A 138 2.81 -5.35 8.64
C ALA A 138 1.59 -4.67 8.02
N PHE A 139 1.35 -4.93 6.73
CA PHE A 139 0.17 -4.41 6.04
C PHE A 139 -1.10 -4.97 6.66
N VAL A 140 -1.98 -4.10 7.14
CA VAL A 140 -3.29 -4.49 7.69
C VAL A 140 -4.38 -4.08 6.70
N LEU A 141 -5.20 -5.04 6.28
CA LEU A 141 -6.32 -4.74 5.39
C LEU A 141 -7.31 -3.81 6.12
N PRO A 142 -7.61 -2.61 5.58
CA PRO A 142 -8.54 -1.68 6.22
C PRO A 142 -9.95 -2.29 6.36
N LYS A 143 -10.63 -1.97 7.48
CA LYS A 143 -12.04 -2.34 7.69
C LYS A 143 -12.96 -1.45 6.85
N ASP A 144 -14.07 -2.01 6.39
CA ASP A 144 -14.99 -1.32 5.49
C ASP A 144 -15.79 -0.22 6.24
N PRO A 145 -15.70 1.06 5.86
CA PRO A 145 -16.56 2.09 6.41
C PRO A 145 -18.02 1.98 5.91
N THR A 146 -18.25 1.33 4.77
CA THR A 146 -19.55 1.20 4.11
C THR A 146 -20.42 0.10 4.72
N GLU A 147 -19.84 -0.88 5.42
CA GLU A 147 -20.59 -1.90 6.17
C GLU A 147 -21.59 -1.27 7.15
N ARG A 148 -21.17 -0.20 7.83
CA ARG A 148 -22.04 0.53 8.77
C ARG A 148 -23.20 1.22 8.04
N LEU A 149 -22.93 1.83 6.88
CA LEU A 149 -23.91 2.55 6.09
C LEU A 149 -24.93 1.60 5.44
N GLN A 150 -24.49 0.47 4.90
CA GLN A 150 -25.36 -0.57 4.37
C GLN A 150 -26.29 -1.12 5.45
N LYS A 151 -25.78 -1.33 6.66
CA LYS A 151 -26.60 -1.77 7.79
C LYS A 151 -27.67 -0.75 8.15
N ILE A 152 -27.33 0.54 8.25
CA ILE A 152 -28.28 1.62 8.51
C ILE A 152 -29.35 1.71 7.41
N HIS A 153 -28.95 1.58 6.15
CA HIS A 153 -29.88 1.61 5.01
C HIS A 153 -30.87 0.44 5.05
N ASN A 154 -30.38 -0.78 5.29
CA ASN A 154 -31.22 -1.97 5.42
C ASN A 154 -32.19 -1.87 6.60
N ASP A 155 -31.73 -1.32 7.74
CA ASP A 155 -32.57 -1.09 8.92
C ASP A 155 -33.67 -0.05 8.62
N TYR A 156 -33.35 1.00 7.85
CA TYR A 156 -34.31 2.01 7.40
C TYR A 156 -35.38 1.41 6.47
N GLU A 157 -34.98 0.63 5.46
CA GLU A 157 -35.93 -0.03 4.56
C GLU A 157 -36.84 -1.02 5.30
N ALA A 158 -36.28 -1.81 6.22
CA ALA A 158 -37.05 -2.73 7.06
C ALA A 158 -38.05 -1.99 7.97
N LEU A 159 -37.65 -0.85 8.54
CA LEU A 159 -38.54 -0.02 9.36
C LEU A 159 -39.66 0.59 8.52
N LYS A 160 -39.35 1.07 7.32
CA LYS A 160 -40.33 1.60 6.35
C LYS A 160 -41.35 0.54 5.93
N SER A 161 -40.93 -0.70 5.65
CA SER A 161 -41.83 -1.81 5.31
C SER A 161 -42.78 -2.14 6.47
N LYS A 162 -42.27 -2.18 7.71
CA LYS A 162 -43.09 -2.41 8.90
C LYS A 162 -44.14 -1.32 9.11
N LEU A 163 -43.78 -0.05 8.89
CA LEU A 163 -44.73 1.06 8.95
C LEU A 163 -45.85 0.89 7.92
N LEU A 164 -45.52 0.47 6.69
CA LEU A 164 -46.48 0.24 5.63
C LEU A 164 -47.46 -0.91 5.98
N GLU A 165 -46.94 -2.03 6.50
CA GLU A 165 -47.78 -3.18 6.94
C GLU A 165 -48.69 -2.83 8.12
N HIS A 166 -48.22 -1.98 9.04
CA HIS A 166 -49.05 -1.49 10.15
C HIS A 166 -50.17 -0.57 9.67
N LYS A 167 -49.94 0.16 8.58
CA LYS A 167 -50.92 1.08 7.96
C LYS A 167 -52.08 0.34 7.31
N GLU A 168 -51.80 -0.74 6.56
CA GLU A 168 -52.85 -1.56 5.92
C GLU A 168 -53.77 -2.26 6.94
N LYS A 169 -53.28 -2.50 8.16
CA LYS A 169 -54.07 -3.15 9.23
C LYS A 169 -54.99 -2.19 9.99
N LEU A 170 -54.87 -0.89 9.78
CA LEU A 170 -55.46 0.14 10.63
C LEU A 170 -56.24 1.16 9.78
N GLU A 171 -57.21 0.72 8.96
CA GLU A 171 -57.90 1.60 7.97
C GLU A 171 -59.27 2.19 8.39
N GLU A 172 -59.84 1.93 9.58
CA GLU A 172 -61.26 2.29 9.88
C GLU A 172 -61.55 3.23 11.09
N SER A 173 -60.77 4.27 11.40
CA SER A 173 -61.07 5.17 12.56
C SER A 173 -60.81 6.67 12.33
N GLU A 174 -61.54 7.58 13.00
CA GLU A 174 -61.22 9.03 13.03
C GLU A 174 -59.88 9.33 13.72
N ALA A 175 -59.43 8.47 14.63
CA ALA A 175 -58.09 8.54 15.23
C ALA A 175 -56.99 8.39 14.16
N LEU A 176 -57.30 7.72 13.06
CA LEU A 176 -56.43 7.40 11.94
C LEU A 176 -56.17 8.62 11.06
N ALA A 177 -57.13 9.54 10.92
CA ALA A 177 -56.94 10.78 10.19
C ALA A 177 -55.92 11.69 10.92
N LYS A 178 -56.03 11.79 12.25
CA LYS A 178 -55.03 12.49 13.08
C LYS A 178 -53.66 11.81 13.03
N LEU A 179 -53.63 10.48 13.12
CA LEU A 179 -52.39 9.69 12.98
C LEU A 179 -51.74 9.86 11.61
N LYS A 180 -52.51 9.89 10.52
CA LYS A 180 -52.01 10.15 9.15
C LYS A 180 -51.41 11.56 9.05
N GLU A 181 -52.02 12.56 9.68
CA GLU A 181 -51.52 13.93 9.65
C GLU A 181 -50.23 14.09 10.47
N GLU A 182 -50.13 13.45 11.64
CA GLU A 182 -48.89 13.34 12.41
C GLU A 182 -47.79 12.58 11.63
N GLU A 183 -48.14 11.47 10.98
CA GLU A 183 -47.25 10.70 10.12
C GLU A 183 -46.71 11.55 8.95
N HIS A 184 -47.57 12.30 8.27
CA HIS A 184 -47.17 13.21 7.19
C HIS A 184 -46.19 14.27 7.67
N GLN A 185 -46.44 14.88 8.83
CA GLN A 185 -45.52 15.85 9.42
C GLN A 185 -44.16 15.23 9.77
N GLU A 186 -44.13 14.00 10.29
CA GLU A 186 -42.88 13.28 10.56
C GLU A 186 -42.14 12.89 9.28
N TYR A 187 -42.85 12.49 8.21
CA TYR A 187 -42.25 12.24 6.90
C TYR A 187 -41.66 13.51 6.30
N ASP A 188 -42.35 14.65 6.39
CA ASP A 188 -41.84 15.92 5.87
C ASP A 188 -40.57 16.35 6.61
N LYS A 189 -40.55 16.25 7.96
CA LYS A 189 -39.34 16.48 8.77
C LYS A 189 -38.20 15.54 8.38
N LEU A 190 -38.50 14.27 8.10
CA LEU A 190 -37.49 13.29 7.67
C LEU A 190 -36.91 13.66 6.31
N ILE A 191 -37.74 14.07 5.34
CA ILE A 191 -37.29 14.51 4.01
C ILE A 191 -36.40 15.75 4.13
N GLU A 192 -36.77 16.71 4.98
CA GLU A 192 -35.93 17.88 5.26
C GLU A 192 -34.59 17.51 5.89
N ASN A 193 -34.57 16.60 6.88
CA ASN A 193 -33.33 16.11 7.48
C ASN A 193 -32.45 15.38 6.45
N MET A 194 -33.03 14.54 5.59
CA MET A 194 -32.31 13.86 4.52
C MET A 194 -31.70 14.84 3.52
N ARG A 195 -32.46 15.86 3.11
CA ARG A 195 -31.95 16.92 2.23
C ARG A 195 -30.80 17.69 2.88
N ARG A 196 -30.93 18.02 4.18
CA ARG A 196 -29.88 18.70 4.93
C ARG A 196 -28.61 17.86 4.98
N LEU A 197 -28.72 16.57 5.32
CA LEU A 197 -27.58 15.65 5.34
C LEU A 197 -26.93 15.50 3.97
N GLN A 198 -27.72 15.38 2.89
CA GLN A 198 -27.19 15.33 1.53
C GLN A 198 -26.44 16.61 1.14
N LEU A 199 -26.94 17.77 1.58
CA LEU A 199 -26.27 19.04 1.33
C LEU A 199 -24.94 19.11 2.10
N GLU A 200 -24.94 18.74 3.38
CA GLU A 200 -23.73 18.67 4.21
C GLU A 200 -22.69 17.69 3.63
N GLU A 201 -23.11 16.51 3.17
CA GLU A 201 -22.23 15.53 2.51
C GLU A 201 -21.66 16.06 1.20
N LYS A 202 -22.50 16.73 0.39
CA LYS A 202 -22.06 17.34 -0.87
C LYS A 202 -21.07 18.47 -0.64
N GLU A 203 -21.31 19.34 0.34
CA GLU A 203 -20.39 20.42 0.72
C GLU A 203 -19.04 19.84 1.19
N LEU A 204 -19.08 18.76 1.98
CA LEU A 204 -17.88 18.06 2.42
C LEU A 204 -17.10 17.45 1.25
N MET A 205 -17.79 16.84 0.29
CA MET A 205 -17.18 16.27 -0.91
C MET A 205 -16.49 17.36 -1.75
N LEU A 206 -17.18 18.47 -2.02
CA LEU A 206 -16.63 19.61 -2.75
C LEU A 206 -15.40 20.21 -2.05
N ALA A 207 -15.44 20.33 -0.72
CA ALA A 207 -14.29 20.80 0.05
C ALA A 207 -13.08 19.86 -0.06
N GLN A 208 -13.31 18.54 -0.05
CA GLN A 208 -12.24 17.55 -0.22
C GLN A 208 -11.65 17.55 -1.63
N GLU A 209 -12.49 17.75 -2.65
CA GLU A 209 -12.04 17.89 -4.04
C GLU A 209 -11.18 19.15 -4.21
N ALA A 210 -11.62 20.29 -3.68
CA ALA A 210 -10.84 21.53 -3.72
C ALA A 210 -9.50 21.39 -2.95
N GLU A 211 -9.49 20.76 -1.78
CA GLU A 211 -8.26 20.46 -1.03
C GLU A 211 -7.32 19.58 -1.87
N PHE A 212 -7.84 18.56 -2.56
CA PHE A 212 -7.05 17.70 -3.43
C PHE A 212 -6.45 18.45 -4.62
N GLU A 213 -7.22 19.33 -5.26
CA GLU A 213 -6.75 20.18 -6.37
C GLU A 213 -5.65 21.14 -5.91
N GLU A 214 -5.82 21.78 -4.75
CA GLU A 214 -4.80 22.65 -4.15
C GLU A 214 -3.50 21.90 -3.88
N GLN A 215 -3.57 20.72 -3.24
CA GLN A 215 -2.38 19.90 -2.98
C GLN A 215 -1.70 19.45 -4.28
N THR A 216 -2.47 19.17 -5.33
CA THR A 216 -1.93 18.79 -6.65
C THR A 216 -1.15 19.95 -7.28
N MET A 217 -1.70 21.17 -7.25
CA MET A 217 -1.00 22.35 -7.77
C MET A 217 0.29 22.63 -7.00
N LEU A 218 0.24 22.59 -5.66
CA LEU A 218 1.42 22.79 -4.82
C LEU A 218 2.51 21.73 -5.07
N PHE A 219 2.10 20.48 -5.30
CA PHE A 219 3.02 19.39 -5.62
C PHE A 219 3.70 19.58 -6.98
N GLU A 220 2.96 19.99 -8.00
CA GLU A 220 3.50 20.28 -9.33
C GLU A 220 4.47 21.47 -9.30
N GLU A 221 4.13 22.53 -8.57
CA GLU A 221 5.02 23.68 -8.36
C GLU A 221 6.33 23.26 -7.67
N LYS A 222 6.23 22.51 -6.56
CA LYS A 222 7.38 21.95 -5.83
C LYS A 222 8.29 21.11 -6.73
N ILE A 223 7.72 20.23 -7.56
CA ILE A 223 8.50 19.39 -8.49
C ILE A 223 9.26 20.25 -9.50
N ASN A 224 8.59 21.23 -10.10
CA ASN A 224 9.19 22.09 -11.10
C ASN A 224 10.33 22.91 -10.52
N GLU A 225 10.13 23.53 -9.34
CA GLU A 225 11.15 24.29 -8.63
C GLU A 225 12.39 23.43 -8.31
N LEU A 226 12.19 22.24 -7.74
CA LEU A 226 13.29 21.33 -7.39
C LEU A 226 14.06 20.87 -8.63
N SER A 227 13.37 20.53 -9.72
CA SER A 227 14.01 20.03 -10.94
C SER A 227 14.91 21.06 -11.63
N CYS A 228 14.55 22.36 -11.55
CA CYS A 228 15.27 23.45 -12.18
C CYS A 228 16.44 24.00 -11.35
N SER A 229 16.40 23.80 -10.03
CA SER A 229 17.34 24.42 -9.09
C SER A 229 18.63 23.63 -8.86
N ILE A 230 18.69 22.37 -9.30
CA ILE A 230 19.81 21.47 -9.02
C ILE A 230 20.87 21.56 -10.13
N SER A 231 22.11 21.88 -9.77
CA SER A 231 23.25 21.89 -10.71
C SER A 231 23.69 20.48 -11.12
N ASP A 232 24.37 20.35 -12.27
CA ASP A 232 24.81 19.03 -12.76
C ASP A 232 25.76 18.30 -11.79
N GLU A 233 26.62 19.02 -11.08
CA GLU A 233 27.50 18.42 -10.05
C GLU A 233 26.72 17.90 -8.83
N GLU A 234 25.64 18.58 -8.45
CA GLU A 234 24.76 18.14 -7.36
C GLU A 234 23.92 16.94 -7.79
N ARG A 235 23.45 16.90 -9.04
CA ARG A 235 22.72 15.76 -9.60
C ARG A 235 23.54 14.47 -9.51
N GLU A 236 24.82 14.51 -9.89
CA GLU A 236 25.67 13.32 -9.84
C GLU A 236 25.91 12.84 -8.40
N LYS A 237 26.04 13.76 -7.45
CA LYS A 237 26.17 13.43 -6.02
C LYS A 237 24.89 12.80 -5.48
N LEU A 238 23.73 13.39 -5.77
CA LEU A 238 22.42 12.89 -5.34
C LEU A 238 22.13 11.51 -5.93
N GLU A 239 22.44 11.30 -7.22
CA GLU A 239 22.30 10.00 -7.89
C GLU A 239 23.07 8.90 -7.16
N LYS A 240 24.33 9.15 -6.78
CA LYS A 240 25.15 8.19 -6.03
C LYS A 240 24.57 7.88 -4.65
N VAL A 241 24.14 8.92 -3.91
CA VAL A 241 23.58 8.76 -2.56
C VAL A 241 22.30 7.94 -2.60
N TYR A 242 21.36 8.29 -3.48
CA TYR A 242 20.08 7.59 -3.56
C TYR A 242 20.21 6.19 -4.14
N LYS A 243 21.14 5.96 -5.06
CA LYS A 243 21.47 4.61 -5.53
C LYS A 243 21.92 3.72 -4.37
N GLN A 244 22.86 4.20 -3.54
CA GLN A 244 23.32 3.43 -2.38
C GLN A 244 22.17 3.13 -1.41
N ARG A 245 21.36 4.15 -1.05
CA ARG A 245 20.21 3.95 -0.16
C ARG A 245 19.19 2.98 -0.72
N SER A 246 18.91 3.07 -2.02
CA SER A 246 18.00 2.17 -2.74
C SER A 246 18.42 0.71 -2.61
N GLU A 247 19.73 0.43 -2.64
CA GLU A 247 20.30 -0.91 -2.44
C GLU A 247 20.18 -1.37 -0.98
N GLU A 248 20.46 -0.48 -0.02
CA GLU A 248 20.37 -0.76 1.43
C GLU A 248 18.95 -1.12 1.87
N VAL A 249 17.94 -0.44 1.31
CA VAL A 249 16.53 -0.61 1.69
C VAL A 249 15.77 -1.66 0.89
N LEU A 250 16.48 -2.43 0.05
CA LEU A 250 15.87 -3.56 -0.68
C LEU A 250 15.27 -4.59 0.28
N CYS A 251 15.84 -4.78 1.47
CA CYS A 251 15.32 -5.72 2.47
C CYS A 251 13.85 -5.46 2.83
N TYR A 252 13.40 -4.20 2.85
CA TYR A 252 12.01 -3.85 3.13
C TYR A 252 11.02 -4.23 2.02
N LEU A 253 11.47 -4.68 0.85
CA LEU A 253 10.57 -5.19 -0.19
C LEU A 253 10.23 -6.67 -0.01
N TYR A 254 10.88 -7.34 0.95
CA TYR A 254 10.71 -8.76 1.21
C TYR A 254 9.85 -9.02 2.46
N LEU A 255 9.05 -8.06 2.95
CA LEU A 255 8.29 -8.12 4.21
C LEU A 255 7.32 -9.32 4.41
N ASP A 256 7.15 -10.19 3.43
CA ASP A 256 6.55 -11.50 3.64
C ASP A 256 7.71 -12.49 3.86
N GLU A 257 7.81 -13.10 5.05
CA GLU A 257 8.89 -14.02 5.38
C GLU A 257 9.06 -15.08 4.28
N ASP A 258 7.96 -15.67 3.83
CA ASP A 258 7.95 -16.67 2.76
C ASP A 258 8.55 -16.14 1.44
N GLU A 259 8.29 -14.88 1.07
CA GLU A 259 8.90 -14.24 -0.11
C GLU A 259 10.39 -13.88 0.11
N THR A 260 10.82 -13.59 1.34
CA THR A 260 12.23 -13.39 1.70
C THR A 260 13.01 -14.67 1.50
N TYR A 261 12.52 -15.75 2.13
CA TYR A 261 13.18 -17.04 2.14
C TYR A 261 13.25 -17.64 0.75
N HIS A 262 12.16 -17.55 -0.03
CA HIS A 262 12.16 -18.01 -1.42
C HIS A 262 13.22 -17.32 -2.29
N MET A 263 13.48 -16.03 -2.07
CA MET A 263 14.50 -15.29 -2.83
C MET A 263 15.92 -15.56 -2.33
N LEU A 264 16.11 -15.76 -1.02
CA LEU A 264 17.37 -16.24 -0.48
C LEU A 264 17.72 -17.61 -1.07
N ASP A 265 16.74 -18.50 -1.19
CA ASP A 265 16.91 -19.79 -1.85
C ASP A 265 17.38 -19.63 -3.30
N LEU A 266 16.74 -18.77 -4.08
CA LEU A 266 17.14 -18.49 -5.47
C LEU A 266 18.59 -17.99 -5.56
N ASN A 267 18.96 -16.99 -4.75
CA ASN A 267 20.32 -16.43 -4.73
C ASN A 267 21.39 -17.46 -4.31
N LEU A 268 21.06 -18.32 -3.34
CA LEU A 268 21.93 -19.40 -2.89
C LEU A 268 22.09 -20.45 -4.01
N ASN A 269 21.00 -20.84 -4.66
CA ASN A 269 21.01 -21.77 -5.78
C ASN A 269 21.84 -21.25 -6.95
N GLU A 270 21.71 -19.96 -7.31
CA GLU A 270 22.55 -19.33 -8.35
C GLU A 270 24.04 -19.38 -8.02
N ARG A 271 24.39 -19.32 -6.72
CA ARG A 271 25.77 -19.44 -6.22
C ARG A 271 26.21 -20.89 -5.97
N GLY A 272 25.43 -21.86 -6.43
CA GLY A 272 25.76 -23.29 -6.36
C GLY A 272 25.44 -23.96 -5.01
N TRP A 273 24.64 -23.31 -4.16
CA TRP A 273 24.16 -23.84 -2.89
C TRP A 273 22.72 -24.33 -3.03
N LYS A 274 22.47 -25.61 -2.78
CA LYS A 274 21.12 -26.15 -2.79
C LYS A 274 20.33 -25.59 -1.60
N ALA A 275 19.36 -24.74 -1.90
CA ALA A 275 18.52 -24.05 -0.92
C ALA A 275 17.05 -24.16 -1.31
N ASP A 276 16.20 -24.49 -0.35
CA ASP A 276 14.74 -24.53 -0.45
C ASP A 276 14.18 -24.44 0.97
N SER A 277 13.81 -23.24 1.38
CA SER A 277 13.27 -22.90 2.69
C SER A 277 12.00 -23.65 3.06
N ALA A 278 11.24 -24.13 2.07
CA ALA A 278 10.03 -24.90 2.34
C ALA A 278 10.36 -26.33 2.78
N THR A 279 11.47 -26.91 2.29
CA THR A 279 11.81 -28.33 2.51
C THR A 279 13.08 -28.55 3.32
N LEU A 280 14.12 -27.73 3.13
CA LEU A 280 15.45 -27.85 3.74
C LEU A 280 15.54 -27.11 5.08
N ASP A 281 14.77 -27.60 6.04
CA ASP A 281 14.67 -27.06 7.40
C ASP A 281 15.21 -28.08 8.42
N TYR A 282 16.07 -27.62 9.34
CA TYR A 282 16.65 -28.44 10.40
C TYR A 282 15.59 -28.97 11.36
N GLU A 283 14.56 -28.18 11.68
CA GLU A 283 13.42 -28.59 12.52
C GLU A 283 12.62 -29.72 11.88
N LYS A 284 12.53 -29.72 10.53
CA LYS A 284 11.90 -30.80 9.76
C LYS A 284 12.79 -32.05 9.61
N GLY A 285 13.97 -32.06 10.24
CA GLY A 285 14.90 -33.19 10.23
C GLY A 285 15.92 -33.16 9.09
N THR A 286 16.03 -32.07 8.33
CA THR A 286 17.02 -31.95 7.26
C THR A 286 18.44 -31.95 7.84
N ARG A 287 19.35 -32.70 7.23
CA ARG A 287 20.76 -32.79 7.63
C ARG A 287 21.67 -32.70 6.40
N PRO A 288 22.91 -32.21 6.58
CA PRO A 288 23.86 -32.08 5.48
C PRO A 288 24.27 -33.43 4.88
N ILE A 289 24.49 -33.45 3.57
CA ILE A 289 24.81 -34.67 2.80
C ILE A 289 26.24 -34.56 2.25
N VAL A 290 27.01 -35.64 2.35
CA VAL A 290 28.38 -35.71 1.82
C VAL A 290 28.40 -35.36 0.33
N GLY A 291 29.29 -34.45 -0.06
CA GLY A 291 29.49 -34.06 -1.47
C GLY A 291 28.46 -33.07 -2.02
N GLN A 292 27.53 -32.56 -1.21
CA GLN A 292 26.58 -31.51 -1.62
C GLN A 292 26.83 -30.21 -0.88
N ASN A 293 26.68 -29.09 -1.58
CA ASN A 293 26.66 -27.76 -0.98
C ASN A 293 25.21 -27.44 -0.62
N MET A 294 24.88 -27.42 0.66
CA MET A 294 23.49 -27.22 1.13
C MET A 294 23.39 -26.00 2.03
N ALA A 295 22.31 -25.24 1.87
CA ALA A 295 21.89 -24.24 2.84
C ALA A 295 20.70 -24.80 3.61
N ILE A 296 20.84 -24.93 4.93
CA ILE A 296 19.80 -25.51 5.80
C ILE A 296 19.31 -24.43 6.75
N ARG A 297 17.99 -24.26 6.83
CA ARG A 297 17.33 -23.25 7.64
C ARG A 297 17.17 -23.68 9.11
N ASN A 298 17.00 -22.72 10.02
CA ASN A 298 16.59 -22.92 11.42
C ASN A 298 17.57 -23.83 12.19
N TRP A 299 18.86 -23.63 11.96
CA TRP A 299 19.88 -24.52 12.53
C TRP A 299 20.16 -24.16 13.98
N GLU A 300 19.98 -25.14 14.87
CA GLU A 300 20.27 -24.97 16.30
C GLU A 300 21.78 -24.82 16.52
N CYS A 301 22.18 -23.64 17.02
CA CYS A 301 23.52 -23.28 17.38
C CYS A 301 23.66 -23.30 18.90
N ILE A 302 24.71 -23.95 19.40
CA ILE A 302 25.00 -24.01 20.83
C ILE A 302 26.32 -23.29 21.05
N ASN A 303 26.29 -22.24 21.88
CA ASN A 303 27.50 -21.53 22.25
C ASN A 303 28.32 -22.39 23.24
N PRO A 304 29.54 -22.81 22.87
CA PRO A 304 30.34 -23.70 23.71
C PRO A 304 30.85 -23.04 25.00
N ALA A 305 30.83 -21.71 25.10
CA ALA A 305 31.35 -20.98 26.25
C ALA A 305 30.32 -20.85 27.40
N ASN A 306 29.03 -20.72 27.08
CA ASN A 306 27.97 -20.47 28.06
C ASN A 306 26.79 -21.47 27.96
N GLY A 307 26.80 -22.38 26.97
CA GLY A 307 25.74 -23.35 26.74
C GLY A 307 24.44 -22.75 26.18
N GLU A 308 24.47 -21.48 25.79
CA GLU A 308 23.30 -20.76 25.30
C GLU A 308 22.93 -21.26 23.90
N ARG A 309 21.63 -21.51 23.70
CA ARG A 309 21.08 -21.96 22.43
C ARG A 309 20.61 -20.75 21.64
N SER A 310 21.08 -20.64 20.42
CA SER A 310 20.60 -19.66 19.44
C SER A 310 20.23 -20.36 18.15
N GLU A 311 19.40 -19.71 17.36
CA GLU A 311 18.97 -20.21 16.07
C GLU A 311 19.58 -19.37 14.96
N ALA A 312 20.05 -20.03 13.91
CA ALA A 312 20.56 -19.39 12.71
C ALA A 312 19.56 -19.49 11.57
N ASP A 313 19.32 -18.40 10.85
CA ASP A 313 18.38 -18.38 9.72
C ASP A 313 18.84 -19.32 8.60
N TYR A 314 20.12 -19.33 8.24
CA TYR A 314 20.73 -20.41 7.45
C TYR A 314 22.13 -20.77 7.93
N VAL A 315 22.46 -22.06 7.78
CA VAL A 315 23.84 -22.55 7.85
C VAL A 315 24.23 -23.17 6.52
N LEU A 316 25.35 -22.72 5.97
CA LEU A 316 25.92 -23.20 4.73
C LEU A 316 26.87 -24.37 5.02
N PHE A 317 26.65 -25.51 4.36
CA PHE A 317 27.45 -26.73 4.46
C PHE A 317 28.14 -27.15 3.15
N ILE A 318 29.46 -27.31 3.15
CA ILE A 318 30.15 -28.04 2.07
C ILE A 318 30.32 -29.49 2.51
N GLY A 319 29.51 -30.39 1.95
CA GLY A 319 29.42 -31.77 2.42
C GLY A 319 28.88 -31.81 3.84
N LEU A 320 29.70 -32.24 4.80
CA LEU A 320 29.34 -32.29 6.23
C LEU A 320 29.90 -31.12 7.04
N LYS A 321 30.66 -30.21 6.42
CA LYS A 321 31.34 -29.13 7.13
C LYS A 321 30.53 -27.85 7.05
N PRO A 322 30.08 -27.28 8.19
CA PRO A 322 29.52 -25.93 8.19
C PRO A 322 30.63 -24.93 7.86
N VAL A 323 30.34 -23.98 6.98
CA VAL A 323 31.33 -22.99 6.50
C VAL A 323 30.93 -21.56 6.81
N ALA A 324 29.63 -21.26 6.91
CA ALA A 324 29.14 -19.91 7.19
C ALA A 324 27.73 -19.96 7.79
N ILE A 325 27.39 -18.88 8.50
CA ILE A 325 26.06 -18.62 9.03
C ILE A 325 25.55 -17.37 8.32
N VAL A 326 24.29 -17.41 7.89
CA VAL A 326 23.57 -16.24 7.37
C VAL A 326 22.46 -15.92 8.36
N SER A 327 22.43 -14.68 8.82
CA SER A 327 21.35 -14.15 9.65
C SER A 327 20.72 -12.95 8.95
N SER A 328 19.41 -12.99 8.73
CA SER A 328 18.61 -11.81 8.41
C SER A 328 18.31 -11.06 9.70
N GLN A 329 18.85 -9.86 9.83
CA GLN A 329 18.43 -8.90 10.87
C GLN A 329 17.33 -7.99 10.34
#